data_AF-A0A2V9F6V8-F1
#
_entry.id   AF-A0A2V9F6V8-F1
#
_cell.length_a   1.000
_cell.length_b   1.000
_cell.length_c   1.000
_cell.angle_alpha   90.00
_cell.angle_beta   90.00
_cell.angle_gamma   90.00
#
_symmetry.space_group_name_H-M   'P 1'
#
loop_
_entity.id
_entity.type
_entity.pdbx_description
1 polymer ?
#
loop_
_entity_poly.entity_id
_entity_poly.type
_entity_poly.pdbx_seq_one_letter_code
_entity_poly.pdbx_strand_id
1 'polypeptide(L)' 'METARKITVEVPLELLKKARQASGTGITQTVRTGLQLVAASRTYARLRQLRGKVRFTRTLAEL' A
#
# COMPACT_ATOMS: atom_id res chain seq x y z
N MET A 1 -19.61 -4.43 -12.01
CA MET A 1 -18.31 -4.14 -12.64
C MET A 1 -17.76 -2.88 -11.98
N GLU A 2 -16.59 -2.94 -11.35
CA GLU A 2 -15.99 -1.72 -10.78
C GLU A 2 -15.68 -0.73 -11.90
N THR A 3 -16.16 0.51 -11.76
CA THR A 3 -15.97 1.59 -12.73
C THR A 3 -14.51 2.08 -12.66
N ALA A 4 -13.67 1.61 -13.59
CA ALA A 4 -12.30 2.08 -13.70
C ALA A 4 -12.22 3.38 -14.51
N ARG A 5 -11.65 4.44 -13.92
CA ARG A 5 -11.35 5.70 -14.63
C ARG A 5 -9.91 5.68 -15.12
N LYS A 6 -9.70 5.88 -16.42
CA LYS A 6 -8.35 6.07 -16.98
C LYS A 6 -7.78 7.42 -16.51
N ILE A 7 -6.55 7.40 -16.05
CA ILE A 7 -5.80 8.58 -15.61
C ILE A 7 -4.52 8.72 -16.44
N THR A 8 -4.11 9.95 -16.69
CA THR A 8 -2.80 10.29 -17.25
C THR A 8 -2.07 11.08 -16.17
N VAL A 9 -0.87 10.61 -15.79
CA VAL A 9 -0.06 11.23 -14.73
C VAL A 9 1.39 11.28 -15.19
N GLU A 10 2.08 12.36 -14.85
CA GLU A 10 3.52 12.47 -15.06
C GLU A 10 4.24 11.89 -13.85
N VAL A 11 5.15 10.94 -14.09
CA VAL A 11 5.87 10.23 -13.03
C VAL A 11 7.33 10.09 -13.45
N PRO A 12 8.30 10.35 -12.56
CA PRO A 12 9.71 10.14 -12.86
C PRO A 12 10.00 8.72 -13.34
N LEU A 13 10.76 8.58 -14.42
CA LEU A 13 11.05 7.28 -15.04
C LEU A 13 11.71 6.30 -14.05
N GLU A 14 12.65 6.81 -13.24
CA GLU A 14 13.36 6.00 -12.25
C GLU A 14 12.45 5.51 -11.12
N LEU A 15 11.43 6.30 -10.75
CA LEU A 15 10.42 5.87 -9.79
C LEU A 15 9.55 4.75 -10.37
N LEU A 16 9.14 4.88 -11.63
CA LEU A 16 8.38 3.86 -12.36
C LEU A 16 9.16 2.54 -12.47
N LYS A 17 10.46 2.60 -12.79
CA LYS A 17 11.32 1.41 -12.85
C LYS A 17 11.41 0.71 -11.50
N LYS A 18 11.70 1.44 -10.43
CA LYS A 18 11.80 0.91 -9.06
C LYS A 18 10.47 0.30 -8.60
N ALA A 19 9.37 1.02 -8.80
CA ALA A 19 8.04 0.55 -8.40
C ALA A 19 7.64 -0.71 -9.18
N ARG A 20 7.94 -0.76 -10.48
CA ARG A 20 7.72 -1.96 -11.30
C ARG A 20 8.53 -3.15 -10.79
N GLN A 21 9.83 -2.96 -10.54
CA GLN A 21 10.71 -4.01 -9.98
C GLN A 21 10.20 -4.52 -8.63
N ALA A 22 9.85 -3.62 -7.72
CA ALA A 22 9.34 -3.98 -6.39
C ALA A 22 7.98 -4.69 -6.45
N SER A 23 7.11 -4.30 -7.39
CA SER A 23 5.79 -4.93 -7.54
C SER A 23 5.79 -6.22 -8.36
N GLY A 24 6.84 -6.49 -9.15
CA GLY A 24 6.93 -7.64 -10.05
C GLY A 24 5.89 -7.69 -11.18
N THR A 25 5.09 -6.63 -11.37
CA THR A 25 3.94 -6.61 -12.27
C THR A 25 4.00 -5.44 -13.26
N GLY A 26 3.02 -5.32 -14.16
CA GLY A 26 2.91 -4.19 -15.10
C GLY A 26 2.49 -2.88 -14.42
N ILE A 27 2.72 -1.75 -15.10
CA ILE A 27 2.51 -0.39 -14.57
C ILE A 27 1.10 -0.20 -13.96
N THR A 28 0.05 -0.67 -14.63
CA THR A 28 -1.33 -0.54 -14.15
C THR A 28 -1.53 -1.21 -12.79
N GLN A 29 -0.95 -2.39 -12.58
CA GLN A 29 -1.05 -3.10 -11.30
C GLN A 29 -0.19 -2.43 -10.23
N THR A 30 1.02 -1.99 -10.58
CA THR A 30 1.87 -1.22 -9.67
C THR A 30 1.16 0.04 -9.15
N VAL A 31 0.49 0.79 -10.03
CA VAL A 31 -0.25 2.00 -9.65
C VAL A 31 -1.46 1.65 -8.79
N ARG A 32 -2.22 0.61 -9.13
CA ARG A 32 -3.37 0.16 -8.32
C ARG A 32 -2.94 -0.23 -6.91
N THR A 33 -1.91 -1.05 -6.78
CA THR A 33 -1.36 -1.46 -5.48
C THR A 33 -0.86 -0.25 -4.68
N GLY A 34 -0.15 0.68 -5.33
CA GLY A 34 0.29 1.92 -4.70
C GLY A 34 -0.86 2.74 -4.13
N LEU A 35 -1.94 2.93 -4.89
CA LEU A 35 -3.14 3.65 -4.44
C LEU A 35 -3.83 2.94 -3.27
N GLN A 36 -3.92 1.60 -3.30
CA GLN A 36 -4.46 0.82 -2.19
C GLN A 36 -3.64 0.99 -0.91
N LEU A 37 -2.31 0.96 -1.01
CA LEU A 37 -1.42 1.20 0.13
C LEU A 37 -1.59 2.61 0.70
N VAL A 38 -1.73 3.62 -0.15
CA VAL A 38 -1.98 5.01 0.28
C VAL A 38 -3.34 5.11 0.99
N ALA A 39 -4.38 4.49 0.45
CA ALA A 39 -5.70 4.46 1.10
C ALA A 39 -5.64 3.78 2.48
N ALA A 40 -4.94 2.64 2.57
CA ALA A 40 -4.75 1.91 3.82
C ALA A 40 -3.80 2.61 4.80
N SER A 41 -2.93 3.50 4.33
CA SER A 41 -1.88 4.15 5.13
C SER A 41 -2.43 4.94 6.33
N ARG A 42 -3.63 5.51 6.21
CA ARG A 42 -4.32 6.20 7.33
C ARG A 42 -4.64 5.24 8.47
N THR A 43 -5.16 4.07 8.15
CA THR A 43 -5.46 3.02 9.14
C THR A 43 -4.19 2.52 9.79
N TYR A 44 -3.14 2.23 8.99
CA TYR A 44 -1.84 1.83 9.53
C TYR A 44 -1.19 2.93 10.40
N ALA A 45 -1.33 4.20 10.04
CA ALA A 45 -0.83 5.31 10.85
C ALA A 45 -1.55 5.38 12.21
N ARG A 46 -2.88 5.21 12.23
CA ARG A 46 -3.67 5.18 13.46
C ARG A 46 -3.33 3.98 14.35
N LEU A 47 -3.15 2.80 13.76
CA LEU A 47 -2.70 1.61 14.48
C LEU A 47 -1.29 1.79 15.07
N ARG A 48 -0.37 2.42 14.32
CA ARG A 48 0.97 2.75 14.83
C ARG A 48 0.94 3.67 16.06
N GLN A 49 -0.03 4.57 16.18
CA GLN A 49 -0.17 5.43 17.37
C GLN A 49 -0.60 4.66 18.64
N LEU A 50 -1.18 3.47 18.47
CA LEU A 50 -1.54 2.57 19.56
C LEU A 50 -0.36 1.67 19.96
N ARG A 51 0.73 1.63 19.17
CA ARG A 51 1.92 0.83 19.48
C ARG A 51 2.52 1.27 20.82
N GLY A 52 2.63 0.34 21.75
CA GLY A 52 3.10 0.61 23.13
C GLY A 52 2.02 1.12 24.09
N LYS A 53 0.80 1.39 23.62
CA LYS A 53 -0.35 1.79 24.45
C LYS A 53 -1.33 0.66 24.74
N VAL A 54 -1.32 -0.39 23.91
CA VAL A 54 -2.17 -1.58 24.09
C VAL A 54 -1.33 -2.80 24.46
N ARG A 55 -1.76 -3.53 25.50
CA ARG A 55 -1.25 -4.86 25.83
C ARG A 55 -1.98 -5.88 24.97
N PHE A 56 -1.26 -6.55 24.09
CA PHE A 56 -1.77 -7.73 23.39
C PHE A 56 -1.75 -8.92 24.36
N THR A 57 -2.90 -9.55 24.57
CA THR A 57 -3.05 -10.71 25.47
C THR A 57 -2.77 -12.04 24.78
N ARG A 58 -2.61 -12.05 23.45
CA ARG A 58 -2.24 -13.22 22.66
C ARG A 58 -0.99 -12.94 21.85
N THR A 59 -0.12 -13.94 21.73
CA THR A 59 1.11 -13.85 20.96
C THR A 59 0.94 -14.42 19.55
N LEU A 60 1.78 -13.98 18.60
CA LEU A 60 1.68 -14.41 17.19
C LEU A 60 1.80 -15.94 17.02
N ALA A 61 2.43 -16.63 17.97
CA ALA A 61 2.55 -18.08 17.98
C ALA A 61 1.24 -18.83 18.33
N GLU A 62 0.23 -18.12 18.84
CA GLU A 62 -1.07 -18.68 19.27
C GLU A 62 -2.21 -18.43 18.26
N LEU A 63 -1.87 -17.89 17.08
CA LEU A 63 -2.78 -17.67 15.94
C LEU A 63 -2.60 -18.76 14.90
#